data_AF-A0A521CGL1-F1
#
_entry.id   AF-A0A521CGL1-F1
#
_cell.length_a   1.000
_cell.length_b   1.000
_cell.length_c   1.000
_cell.angle_alpha   90.00
_cell.angle_beta   90.00
_cell.angle_gamma   90.00
#
_symmetry.space_group_name_H-M   'P 1'
#
loop_
_entity.id
_entity.type
_entity.pdbx_description
1 polymer ?
#
loop_
_entity_poly.entity_id
_entity_poly.type
_entity_poly.pdbx_seq_one_letter_code
_entity_poly.pdbx_strand_id
1 'polypeptide(L)'
;MNSKSETVLPTMIFAYNSEKGGPKTLEYKLNSLNIPIFILDLRAIKKDNNKLGNWILEDILFRKTGSGTDKNEFLKTNVVKSFDYLIFINKSTNSKLLNGNSNK
;
A
#
# COMPACT_ATOMS: atom_id res chain seq x y z
N MET A 1 -2.83 20.28 -50.93
CA MET A 1 -2.04 19.67 -49.84
C MET A 1 -2.63 20.15 -48.53
N ASN A 2 -3.19 19.25 -47.71
CA ASN A 2 -3.74 19.59 -46.41
C ASN A 2 -3.15 18.59 -45.40
N SER A 3 -2.01 18.93 -44.81
CA SER A 3 -1.41 18.14 -43.73
C SER A 3 -2.15 18.46 -42.44
N LYS A 4 -3.04 17.55 -42.04
CA LYS A 4 -3.61 17.57 -40.69
C LYS A 4 -2.47 17.33 -39.70
N SER A 5 -2.12 18.31 -38.89
CA SER A 5 -1.22 18.13 -37.76
C SER A 5 -1.96 17.32 -36.69
N GLU A 6 -1.59 16.06 -36.50
CA GLU A 6 -2.02 15.27 -35.36
C GLU A 6 -1.36 15.84 -34.10
N THR A 7 -2.14 16.55 -33.28
CA THR A 7 -1.77 16.89 -31.91
C THR A 7 -1.81 15.60 -31.08
N VAL A 8 -0.63 15.04 -30.81
CA VAL A 8 -0.46 13.98 -29.82
C VAL A 8 -0.66 14.61 -28.44
N LEU A 9 -1.80 14.31 -27.80
CA LEU A 9 -2.04 14.72 -26.42
C LEU A 9 -1.05 13.98 -25.50
N PRO A 10 -0.31 14.67 -24.61
CA PRO A 10 0.56 13.99 -23.67
C PRO A 10 -0.30 13.08 -22.77
N THR A 11 0.13 11.83 -22.61
CA THR A 11 -0.50 10.88 -21.69
C THR A 11 -0.36 11.43 -20.26
N MET A 12 -1.40 12.09 -19.76
CA MET A 12 -1.48 12.50 -18.36
C MET A 12 -1.53 11.24 -17.50
N ILE A 13 -0.42 10.91 -16.83
CA ILE A 13 -0.41 9.91 -15.76
C ILE A 13 -1.07 10.57 -14.55
N PHE A 14 -2.39 10.43 -14.42
CA PHE A 14 -3.09 10.87 -13.22
C PHE A 14 -2.78 9.91 -12.08
N ALA A 15 -1.88 10.32 -11.18
CA ALA A 15 -1.79 9.70 -9.87
C ALA A 15 -3.01 10.15 -9.04
N TYR A 16 -3.88 9.22 -8.67
CA TYR A 16 -4.96 9.50 -7.73
C TYR A 16 -4.40 9.58 -6.31
N ASN A 17 -4.97 10.47 -5.49
CA ASN A 17 -4.63 10.52 -4.07
C ASN A 17 -5.12 9.24 -3.41
N SER A 18 -4.25 8.58 -2.64
CA SER A 18 -4.62 7.41 -1.84
C SER A 18 -5.67 7.79 -0.79
N GLU A 19 -6.59 6.89 -0.50
CA GLU A 19 -7.59 7.08 0.57
C GLU A 19 -6.90 7.25 1.92
N LYS A 20 -7.40 8.09 2.83
CA LYS A 20 -6.82 8.20 4.19
C LYS A 20 -7.32 7.05 5.07
N GLY A 21 -6.41 6.25 5.64
CA GLY A 21 -6.80 5.18 6.56
C GLY A 21 -7.45 5.71 7.85
N GLY A 22 -8.64 5.19 8.14
CA GLY A 22 -9.36 5.46 9.38
C GLY A 22 -8.94 4.57 10.56
N PRO A 23 -9.48 4.83 11.77
CA PRO A 23 -9.10 4.11 13.01
C PRO A 23 -9.26 2.59 13.00
N LYS A 24 -10.08 2.05 12.08
CA LYS A 24 -10.33 0.61 11.94
C LYS A 24 -9.33 -0.09 11.00
N THR A 25 -8.44 0.66 10.35
CA THR A 25 -7.47 0.13 9.38
C THR A 25 -6.22 -0.40 10.05
N LEU A 26 -5.58 -1.39 9.42
CA LEU A 26 -4.31 -1.94 9.88
C LEU A 26 -3.23 -0.84 9.94
N GLU A 27 -3.14 -0.02 8.90
CA GLU A 27 -2.15 1.07 8.83
C GLU A 27 -2.32 2.10 9.95
N TYR A 28 -3.55 2.41 10.38
CA TYR A 28 -3.77 3.35 11.48
C TYR A 28 -3.24 2.79 12.80
N LYS A 29 -3.51 1.50 13.07
CA LYS A 29 -3.01 0.82 14.27
C LYS A 29 -1.49 0.69 14.28
N LEU A 30 -0.88 0.36 13.14
CA LEU A 30 0.57 0.26 13.03
C LEU A 30 1.25 1.63 13.18
N ASN A 31 0.64 2.70 12.63
CA ASN A 31 1.12 4.07 12.80
C ASN A 31 1.13 4.52 14.27
N SER A 32 0.21 4.05 15.11
CA SER A 32 0.14 4.47 16.51
C SER A 32 1.31 3.98 17.35
N LEU A 33 2.12 3.04 16.86
CA LEU A 33 3.35 2.59 17.52
C LEU A 33 4.44 3.67 17.51
N ASN A 34 4.30 4.71 16.67
CA ASN A 34 5.28 5.78 16.50
C ASN A 34 6.69 5.27 16.13
N ILE A 35 6.77 4.16 15.39
CA ILE A 35 8.00 3.59 14.84
C ILE A 35 7.95 3.75 13.31
N PRO A 36 8.96 4.38 12.68
CA PRO A 36 8.89 4.74 11.27
C PRO A 36 8.91 3.53 10.33
N ILE A 37 9.72 2.52 10.65
CA ILE A 37 9.87 1.30 9.86
C ILE A 37 10.09 0.14 10.83
N PHE A 38 9.36 -0.96 10.64
CA PHE A 38 9.58 -2.19 11.38
C PHE A 38 9.05 -3.41 10.62
N ILE A 39 9.45 -4.59 11.10
CA ILE A 39 8.99 -5.88 10.58
C ILE A 39 8.31 -6.63 11.73
N LEU A 40 7.14 -7.20 11.44
CA LEU A 40 6.45 -8.14 12.33
C LEU A 40 6.57 -9.55 11.77
N ASP A 41 7.02 -10.50 12.60
CA ASP A 41 6.88 -11.93 12.33
C ASP A 41 5.49 -12.38 12.79
N LEU A 42 4.58 -12.57 11.83
CA LEU A 42 3.20 -12.95 12.09
C LEU A 42 3.10 -14.41 12.55
N ARG A 43 4.09 -15.26 12.24
CA ARG A 43 4.15 -16.65 12.70
C ARG A 43 4.47 -16.70 14.19
N ALA A 44 5.37 -15.84 14.65
CA ALA A 44 5.67 -15.70 16.07
C ALA A 44 4.42 -15.28 16.84
N ILE A 45 3.69 -14.26 16.37
CA ILE A 45 2.44 -13.80 17.00
C ILE A 45 1.39 -14.92 17.05
N LYS A 46 1.22 -15.69 15.97
CA LYS A 46 0.31 -16.86 15.94
C LYS A 46 0.67 -17.90 17.00
N LYS A 47 1.96 -18.13 17.25
CA LYS A 47 2.45 -19.12 18.22
C LYS A 47 2.36 -18.64 19.67
N ASP A 48 2.56 -17.34 19.90
CA ASP A 48 2.69 -16.77 21.25
C ASP A 48 1.35 -16.71 22.02
N ASN A 49 0.21 -16.73 21.30
CA ASN A 49 -1.15 -16.61 21.85
C ASN A 49 -1.32 -15.47 22.86
N ASN A 50 -0.55 -14.40 22.69
CA ASN A 50 -0.56 -13.24 23.55
C ASN A 50 -1.76 -12.36 23.21
N LYS A 51 -2.62 -12.09 24.19
CA LYS A 51 -3.82 -11.24 24.01
C LYS A 51 -3.52 -9.86 23.41
N LEU A 52 -2.34 -9.30 23.68
CA LEU A 52 -1.92 -8.01 23.12
C LEU A 52 -1.60 -8.09 21.61
N GLY A 53 -1.23 -9.26 21.10
CA GLY A 53 -0.94 -9.49 19.68
C GLY A 53 -2.16 -9.98 18.89
N ASN A 54 -3.16 -10.57 19.57
CA ASN A 54 -4.29 -11.23 18.90
C ASN A 54 -5.13 -10.32 17.99
N TRP A 55 -5.12 -9.00 18.20
CA TRP A 55 -5.88 -8.07 17.35
C TRP A 55 -5.48 -8.13 15.87
N ILE A 56 -4.24 -8.52 15.54
CA ILE A 56 -3.76 -8.63 14.15
C ILE A 56 -4.13 -9.98 13.51
N LEU A 57 -4.55 -10.96 14.32
CA LEU A 57 -4.92 -12.30 13.87
C LEU A 57 -6.35 -12.35 13.31
N GLU A 58 -7.15 -11.32 13.56
CA GLU A 58 -8.53 -11.17 13.10
C GLU A 58 -8.62 -10.44 11.77
N ASP A 59 -9.82 -10.47 11.17
CA ASP A 59 -10.11 -9.64 10.02
C ASP A 59 -9.97 -8.14 10.35
N ILE A 60 -9.18 -7.44 9.55
CA ILE A 60 -8.95 -5.99 9.69
C ILE A 60 -9.10 -5.30 8.33
N LEU A 61 -9.44 -4.01 8.32
CA LEU A 61 -9.43 -3.22 7.09
C LEU A 61 -7.98 -3.06 6.63
N PHE A 62 -7.64 -3.81 5.59
CA PHE A 62 -6.32 -3.86 4.98
C PHE A 62 -6.35 -3.10 3.66
N ARG A 63 -5.36 -2.24 3.46
CA ARG A 63 -5.24 -1.51 2.20
C ARG A 63 -4.71 -2.44 1.11
N LYS A 64 -5.46 -2.57 0.02
CA LYS A 64 -5.01 -3.23 -1.21
C LYS A 64 -4.99 -2.19 -2.33
N THR A 65 -3.80 -1.87 -2.82
CA THR A 65 -3.60 -0.99 -3.98
C THR A 65 -2.88 -1.75 -5.09
N GLY A 66 -3.06 -1.32 -6.34
CA GLY A 66 -2.49 -1.97 -7.52
C GLY A 66 -2.66 -1.10 -8.77
N SER A 67 -2.32 -1.64 -9.94
CA SER A 67 -2.36 -0.91 -11.22
C SER A 67 -3.77 -0.49 -11.68
N GLY A 68 -4.82 -0.94 -10.99
CA GLY A 68 -6.19 -0.42 -11.11
C GLY A 68 -6.60 0.17 -9.77
N THR A 69 -6.89 1.47 -9.74
CA THR A 69 -7.48 2.11 -8.57
C THR A 69 -8.94 1.69 -8.47
N ASP A 70 -9.20 0.56 -7.81
CA ASP A 70 -10.55 0.27 -7.32
C ASP A 70 -10.97 1.39 -6.37
N LYS A 71 -12.23 1.84 -6.47
CA LYS A 71 -12.76 2.95 -5.65
C LYS A 71 -12.71 2.71 -4.14
N ASN A 72 -12.43 1.48 -3.71
CA ASN A 72 -12.38 1.09 -2.31
C ASN A 72 -11.02 0.44 -2.03
N GLU A 73 -10.09 1.22 -1.48
CA GLU A 73 -8.73 0.75 -1.22
C GLU A 73 -8.66 -0.15 0.02
N PHE A 74 -9.68 -0.15 0.88
CA PHE A 74 -9.72 -0.92 2.11
C PHE A 74 -10.69 -2.10 2.03
N LEU A 75 -10.14 -3.30 2.18
CA LEU A 75 -10.91 -4.54 2.21
C LEU A 75 -10.73 -5.22 3.56
N LYS A 76 -11.80 -5.81 4.07
CA LYS A 76 -11.74 -6.65 5.27
C LYS A 76 -10.94 -7.90 4.93
N THR A 77 -9.82 -8.11 5.59
CA THR A 77 -8.88 -9.21 5.26
C THR A 77 -8.18 -9.69 6.52
N ASN A 78 -8.03 -11.01 6.63
CA ASN A 78 -7.16 -11.62 7.62
C ASN A 78 -5.73 -11.68 7.08
N VAL A 79 -4.89 -10.72 7.48
CA VAL A 79 -3.52 -10.59 6.96
C VAL A 79 -2.62 -11.77 7.32
N VAL A 80 -2.84 -12.42 8.47
CA VAL A 80 -2.00 -13.54 8.93
C VAL A 80 -2.27 -14.86 8.21
N LYS A 81 -3.37 -14.94 7.44
CA LYS A 81 -3.63 -16.04 6.50
C LYS A 81 -2.89 -15.88 5.17
N SER A 82 -2.53 -14.65 4.81
CA SER A 82 -1.90 -14.35 3.51
C SER A 82 -0.39 -14.13 3.60
N PHE A 83 0.13 -13.76 4.78
CA PHE A 83 1.52 -13.36 4.95
C PHE A 83 2.13 -13.97 6.20
N ASP A 84 3.42 -14.30 6.12
CA ASP A 84 4.24 -14.71 7.27
C ASP A 84 4.91 -13.52 7.97
N TYR A 85 5.23 -12.48 7.21
CA TYR A 85 5.84 -11.26 7.72
C TYR A 85 5.07 -10.04 7.20
N LEU A 86 5.05 -8.99 8.02
CA LEU A 86 4.56 -7.67 7.62
C LEU A 86 5.68 -6.66 7.77
N ILE A 87 6.02 -5.97 6.68
CA ILE A 87 6.93 -4.83 6.70
C ILE A 87 6.08 -3.58 6.69
N PHE A 88 6.25 -2.74 7.71
CA PHE A 88 5.57 -1.46 7.82
C PHE A 88 6.53 -0.31 7.50
N ILE A 89 6.07 0.62 6.67
CA ILE A 89 6.76 1.86 6.32
C ILE A 89 5.74 2.98 6.49
N ASN A 90 5.93 3.88 7.46
CA ASN A 90 4.91 4.86 7.83
C ASN A 90 4.67 5.96 6.78
N LYS A 91 5.67 6.23 5.94
CA LYS A 91 5.63 7.26 4.89
C LYS A 91 6.38 6.76 3.67
N SER A 92 5.73 6.85 2.52
CA SER A 92 6.32 6.59 1.21
C SER A 92 6.14 7.81 0.31
N THR A 93 6.99 7.92 -0.70
CA THR A 93 6.83 8.88 -1.80
C THR A 93 6.62 8.12 -3.11
N ASN A 94 6.17 8.81 -4.15
CA ASN A 94 6.08 8.24 -5.48
C ASN A 94 7.44 7.71 -5.94
N SER A 95 7.43 6.60 -6.69
CA SER A 95 8.63 6.09 -7.33
C SER A 95 9.17 7.08 -8.36
N LYS A 96 10.49 7.06 -8.58
CA LYS A 96 11.12 7.82 -9.67
C LYS A 96 11.14 6.95 -10.92
N LEU A 97 10.60 7.46 -12.03
CA LEU A 97 10.76 6.82 -13.33
C LEU A 97 12.22 6.96 -13.78
N LEU A 98 12.81 5.84 -14.18
CA LEU A 98 14.11 5.85 -14.83
C LEU A 98 13.90 6.29 -16.28
N ASN A 99 14.33 7.50 -16.61
CA ASN A 99 14.31 7.96 -18.00
C ASN A 99 15.38 7.18 -18.77
N GLY A 100 14.96 6.38 -19.74
CA GLY A 100 15.82 5.51 -20.54
C GLY A 100 16.74 6.22 -21.54
N ASN A 101 17.30 7.38 -21.20
CA ASN A 101 18.37 7.99 -21.98
C ASN A 101 19.67 7.21 -21.73
N SER A 102 19.73 6.02 -22.33
CA SER A 102 20.99 5.41 -22.70
C SER A 102 21.62 6.35 -23.73
N ASN A 103 22.69 7.03 -23.33
CA ASN A 103 23.54 7.76 -24.26
C ASN A 103 23.96 6.75 -25.35
N LYS A 104 23.46 6.99 -26.57
CA LYS A 104 23.89 6.31 -27.78
C LYS A 104 24.94 7.16 -28.47
#